data_AF-A0A2S7SU86-F1
#
_entry.id   AF-A0A2S7SU86-F1
#
_cell.length_a   1.000
_cell.length_b   1.000
_cell.length_c   1.000
_cell.angle_alpha   90.00
_cell.angle_beta   90.00
_cell.angle_gamma   90.00
#
_symmetry.space_group_name_H-M   'P 1'
#
loop_
_entity.id
_entity.type
_entity.pdbx_description
1 polymer ?
#
loop_
_entity_poly.entity_id
_entity_poly.type
_entity_poly.pdbx_seq_one_letter_code
_entity_poly.pdbx_strand_id
1 'polypeptide(L)'
;MSSTINANNNAKGIELEELFCDYMRKELGYHKARTRAQVVSDFNSRGINVDVIAEVRNKRYEYMKIVSIILYAVFVAYTLLVLFLAGDSTVPSEYVYGFWVFSVLACIFATILLVRYQDNIIQHGWAECKNQQESISTELMQLAIVRFNSYQNTKNKEYIFTNLYFVCTGSFSEGALKLAQDKNVKCYKLECGNFVEVTYW
;
A
#
# COMPACT_ATOMS: atom_id res chain seq x y z
N MET A 1 38.55 -1.99 -18.46
CA MET A 1 38.31 -2.90 -17.32
C MET A 1 37.28 -2.35 -16.31
N SER A 2 37.19 -1.04 -16.04
CA SER A 2 36.19 -0.47 -15.11
C SER A 2 34.73 -0.50 -15.64
N SER A 3 34.51 -0.38 -16.95
CA SER A 3 33.16 -0.39 -17.56
C SER A 3 32.46 -1.76 -17.49
N THR A 4 33.23 -2.85 -17.58
CA THR A 4 32.70 -4.23 -17.56
C THR A 4 32.28 -4.67 -16.16
N ILE A 5 32.98 -4.19 -15.12
CA ILE A 5 32.66 -4.47 -13.71
C ILE A 5 31.35 -3.77 -13.32
N ASN A 6 31.18 -2.51 -13.72
CA ASN A 6 29.94 -1.76 -13.46
C ASN A 6 28.75 -2.34 -14.22
N ALA A 7 28.94 -2.83 -15.46
CA ALA A 7 27.88 -3.49 -16.22
C ALA A 7 27.44 -4.81 -15.56
N ASN A 8 28.37 -5.64 -15.09
CA ASN A 8 28.06 -6.90 -14.41
C ASN A 8 27.38 -6.70 -13.05
N ASN A 9 27.81 -5.70 -12.26
CA ASN A 9 27.14 -5.38 -10.99
C ASN A 9 25.71 -4.85 -11.21
N ASN A 10 25.50 -4.08 -12.27
CA ASN A 10 24.16 -3.61 -12.62
C ASN A 10 23.26 -4.77 -13.08
N ALA A 11 23.78 -5.71 -13.89
CA ALA A 11 23.04 -6.89 -14.34
C ALA A 11 22.59 -7.77 -13.18
N LYS A 12 23.48 -8.05 -12.21
CA LYS A 12 23.14 -8.82 -11.02
C LYS A 12 22.17 -8.08 -10.08
N GLY A 13 22.21 -6.74 -10.08
CA GLY A 13 21.22 -5.92 -9.37
C GLY A 13 19.83 -6.09 -9.98
N ILE A 14 19.72 -5.97 -11.31
CA ILE A 14 18.48 -6.18 -12.06
C ILE A 14 17.90 -7.57 -11.80
N GLU A 15 18.74 -8.61 -11.84
CA GLU A 15 18.31 -9.98 -11.58
C GLU A 15 17.70 -10.14 -10.18
N LEU A 16 18.28 -9.53 -9.15
CA LEU A 16 17.72 -9.53 -7.79
C LEU A 16 16.36 -8.81 -7.74
N GLU A 17 16.25 -7.65 -8.41
CA GLU A 17 15.01 -6.87 -8.49
C GLU A 17 13.88 -7.68 -9.16
N GLU A 18 14.19 -8.38 -10.25
CA GLU A 18 13.23 -9.23 -10.99
C GLU A 18 12.80 -10.46 -10.17
N LEU A 19 13.75 -11.15 -9.54
CA LEU A 19 13.46 -12.27 -8.64
C LEU A 19 12.56 -11.83 -7.49
N PHE A 20 12.84 -10.67 -6.89
CA PHE A 20 12.02 -10.17 -5.80
C PHE A 20 10.63 -9.72 -6.29
N CYS A 21 10.51 -9.13 -7.48
CA CYS A 21 9.20 -8.85 -8.09
C CYS A 21 8.34 -10.11 -8.19
N ASP A 22 8.93 -11.22 -8.65
CA ASP A 22 8.23 -12.49 -8.75
C ASP A 22 7.84 -13.05 -7.38
N TYR A 23 8.73 -12.94 -6.39
CA TYR A 23 8.43 -13.32 -5.01
C TYR A 23 7.28 -12.49 -4.41
N MET A 24 7.26 -11.18 -4.64
CA MET A 24 6.16 -10.32 -4.20
C MET A 24 4.83 -10.77 -4.78
N ARG A 25 4.81 -11.22 -6.04
CA ARG A 25 3.59 -11.69 -6.69
C ARG A 25 3.11 -13.05 -6.17
N LYS A 26 4.03 -14.02 -6.08
CA LYS A 26 3.71 -15.41 -5.76
C LYS A 26 3.48 -15.63 -4.27
N GLU A 27 4.35 -15.07 -3.44
CA GLU A 27 4.40 -15.38 -2.00
C GLU A 27 3.80 -14.27 -1.14
N LEU A 28 4.01 -13.00 -1.48
CA LEU A 28 3.49 -11.87 -0.68
C LEU A 28 2.08 -11.41 -1.11
N GLY A 29 1.50 -12.01 -2.15
CA GLY A 29 0.12 -11.76 -2.58
C GLY A 29 -0.09 -10.44 -3.34
N TYR A 30 0.96 -9.82 -3.86
CA TYR A 30 0.85 -8.64 -4.71
C TYR A 30 0.37 -9.04 -6.12
N HIS A 31 -0.64 -8.37 -6.66
CA HIS A 31 -1.21 -8.74 -7.96
C HIS A 31 -0.40 -8.20 -9.15
N LYS A 32 0.41 -7.16 -8.92
CA LYS A 32 1.27 -6.55 -9.92
C LYS A 32 2.54 -6.08 -9.24
N ALA A 33 3.70 -6.35 -9.86
CA ALA A 33 4.99 -5.87 -9.37
C ALA A 33 5.88 -5.54 -10.57
N ARG A 34 6.62 -4.45 -10.47
CA ARG A 34 7.55 -3.99 -11.52
C ARG A 34 8.81 -3.43 -10.89
N THR A 35 9.91 -3.57 -11.62
CA THR A 35 11.21 -2.99 -11.26
C THR A 35 11.24 -1.50 -11.64
N ARG A 36 12.13 -0.76 -10.98
CA ARG A 36 12.62 0.58 -11.33
C ARG A 36 11.51 1.58 -11.66
N ALA A 37 10.93 2.14 -10.61
CA ALA A 37 9.98 3.23 -10.72
C ALA A 37 10.54 4.51 -10.12
N GLN A 38 10.28 5.63 -10.79
CA GLN A 38 10.70 6.94 -10.33
C GLN A 38 9.54 7.58 -9.55
N VAL A 39 9.78 7.96 -8.30
CA VAL A 39 8.77 8.58 -7.43
C VAL A 39 9.21 10.00 -7.06
N VAL A 40 8.32 10.98 -7.16
CA VAL A 40 8.66 12.37 -6.82
C VAL A 40 8.79 12.51 -5.30
N SER A 41 9.84 13.19 -4.83
CA SER A 41 10.06 13.44 -3.39
C SER A 41 10.32 14.91 -3.12
N ASP A 42 9.99 15.39 -1.92
CA ASP A 42 10.11 16.81 -1.55
C ASP A 42 11.57 17.31 -1.60
N PHE A 43 12.55 16.45 -1.33
CA PHE A 43 13.97 16.82 -1.32
C PHE A 43 14.68 16.60 -2.66
N ASN A 44 14.04 15.98 -3.64
CA ASN A 44 14.63 15.71 -4.93
C ASN A 44 13.61 15.87 -6.06
N SER A 45 13.71 17.00 -6.78
CA SER A 45 12.87 17.29 -7.95
C SER A 45 13.07 16.31 -9.10
N ARG A 46 14.20 15.60 -9.14
CA ARG A 46 14.45 14.49 -10.08
C ARG A 46 13.82 13.18 -9.63
N GLY A 47 13.19 13.11 -8.46
CA GLY A 47 12.60 11.88 -7.93
C GLY A 47 13.60 10.87 -7.37
N ILE A 48 13.07 9.92 -6.59
CA ILE A 48 13.76 8.78 -6.02
C ILE A 48 13.50 7.58 -6.94
N ASN A 49 14.56 6.85 -7.30
CA ASN A 49 14.40 5.59 -7.99
C ASN A 49 14.15 4.50 -6.95
N VAL A 50 12.97 3.89 -7.02
CA VAL A 50 12.56 2.74 -6.22
C VAL A 50 12.88 1.49 -7.02
N ASP A 51 13.62 0.56 -6.41
CA ASP A 51 14.10 -0.65 -7.08
C ASP A 51 12.93 -1.54 -7.49
N VAL A 52 11.93 -1.74 -6.61
CA VAL A 52 10.70 -2.49 -6.92
C VAL A 52 9.47 -1.82 -6.31
N ILE A 53 8.42 -1.67 -7.12
CA ILE A 53 7.08 -1.29 -6.66
C ILE A 53 6.12 -2.44 -6.94
N ALA A 54 5.30 -2.77 -5.96
CA ALA A 54 4.22 -3.74 -6.13
C ALA A 54 2.88 -3.19 -5.66
N GLU A 55 1.80 -3.63 -6.30
CA GLU A 55 0.43 -3.24 -6.03
C GLU A 55 -0.32 -4.41 -5.37
N VAL A 56 -1.06 -4.14 -4.30
CA VAL A 56 -1.93 -5.11 -3.64
C VAL A 56 -3.30 -4.49 -3.45
N ARG A 57 -4.35 -5.24 -3.80
CA ARG A 57 -5.72 -4.80 -3.53
C ARG A 57 -6.07 -5.09 -2.09
N ASN A 58 -6.45 -4.06 -1.35
CA ASN A 58 -6.88 -4.24 0.02
C ASN A 58 -8.33 -4.75 0.05
N LYS A 59 -8.47 -6.07 0.23
CA LYS A 59 -9.78 -6.75 0.27
C LYS A 59 -10.75 -6.12 1.27
N ARG A 60 -10.26 -5.58 2.40
CA ARG A 60 -11.13 -4.92 3.39
C ARG A 60 -11.85 -3.71 2.78
N TYR A 61 -11.16 -2.90 1.98
CA TYR A 61 -11.77 -1.75 1.32
C TYR A 61 -12.73 -2.17 0.20
N GLU A 62 -12.44 -3.28 -0.48
CA GLU A 62 -13.36 -3.86 -1.45
C GLU A 62 -14.66 -4.34 -0.80
N TYR A 63 -14.59 -5.03 0.35
CA TYR A 63 -15.76 -5.39 1.14
C TYR A 63 -16.53 -4.17 1.64
N MET A 64 -15.84 -3.16 2.17
CA MET A 64 -16.49 -1.93 2.64
C MET A 64 -17.19 -1.18 1.50
N LYS A 65 -16.60 -1.14 0.30
CA LYS A 65 -17.26 -0.58 -0.89
C LYS A 65 -18.57 -1.31 -1.21
N ILE A 66 -18.55 -2.65 -1.21
CA ILE A 66 -19.74 -3.47 -1.45
C ILE A 66 -20.81 -3.20 -0.38
N VAL A 67 -20.43 -3.19 0.90
CA VAL A 67 -21.35 -2.89 2.01
C VAL A 67 -21.97 -1.51 1.85
N SER A 68 -21.18 -0.49 1.51
CA SER A 68 -21.68 0.86 1.29
C SER A 68 -22.66 0.95 0.11
N ILE A 69 -22.43 0.21 -0.98
CA ILE A 69 -23.37 0.12 -2.10
C ILE A 69 -24.69 -0.53 -1.66
N ILE A 70 -24.62 -1.62 -0.90
CA ILE A 70 -25.81 -2.30 -0.36
C ILE A 70 -26.59 -1.36 0.55
N LEU A 71 -25.92 -0.67 1.47
CA LEU A 71 -26.56 0.30 2.37
C LEU A 71 -27.24 1.44 1.59
N TYR A 72 -26.60 1.92 0.52
CA TYR A 72 -27.20 2.93 -0.34
C TYR A 72 -28.45 2.42 -1.08
N ALA A 73 -28.41 1.19 -1.59
CA ALA A 73 -29.57 0.56 -2.23
C ALA A 73 -30.74 0.38 -1.25
N VAL A 74 -30.45 -0.06 -0.01
CA VAL A 74 -31.44 -0.16 1.07
C VAL A 74 -32.04 1.21 1.39
N PHE A 75 -31.21 2.26 1.47
CA PHE A 75 -31.67 3.63 1.68
C PHE A 75 -32.61 4.11 0.57
N VAL A 76 -32.29 3.85 -0.71
CA VAL A 76 -33.16 4.23 -1.85
C VAL A 76 -34.50 3.49 -1.79
N ALA A 77 -34.48 2.16 -1.59
CA ALA A 77 -35.70 1.37 -1.47
C ALA A 77 -36.57 1.85 -0.30
N TYR A 78 -35.95 2.18 0.83
CA TYR A 78 -36.62 2.70 2.00
C TYR A 78 -37.26 4.08 1.76
N THR A 79 -36.54 4.98 1.06
CA THR A 79 -37.07 6.30 0.69
C THR A 79 -38.30 6.17 -0.22
N LEU A 80 -38.26 5.26 -1.20
CA LEU A 80 -39.41 4.99 -2.08
C LEU A 80 -40.62 4.46 -1.30
N LEU A 81 -40.39 3.59 -0.32
CA LEU A 81 -41.46 3.09 0.56
C LEU A 81 -42.10 4.24 1.37
N VAL A 82 -41.28 5.14 1.94
CA VAL A 82 -41.78 6.30 2.68
C VAL A 82 -42.58 7.24 1.78
N LEU A 83 -42.11 7.51 0.55
CA LEU A 83 -42.85 8.33 -0.42
C LEU A 83 -44.19 7.69 -0.82
N PHE A 84 -44.23 6.37 -0.95
CA PHE A 84 -45.47 5.63 -1.19
C PHE A 84 -46.45 5.77 -0.02
N LEU A 85 -45.97 5.57 1.21
CA LEU A 85 -46.79 5.68 2.43
C LEU A 85 -47.23 7.11 2.74
N ALA A 86 -46.45 8.12 2.37
CA ALA A 86 -46.81 9.52 2.54
C ALA A 86 -48.02 9.95 1.68
N GLY A 87 -48.34 9.19 0.63
CA GLY A 87 -49.57 9.36 -0.15
C GLY A 87 -50.83 8.81 0.53
N ASP A 88 -50.68 8.07 1.63
CA ASP A 88 -51.77 7.50 2.41
C ASP A 88 -52.11 8.41 3.60
N SER A 89 -53.33 8.95 3.60
CA SER A 89 -53.85 9.83 4.67
C SER A 89 -53.98 9.16 6.05
N THR A 90 -53.80 7.84 6.13
CA THR A 90 -53.88 7.09 7.40
C THR A 90 -52.58 7.08 8.18
N VAL A 91 -51.45 7.45 7.56
CA VAL A 91 -50.13 7.46 8.21
C VAL A 91 -49.89 8.82 8.88
N PRO A 92 -49.65 8.88 10.20
CA PRO A 92 -49.38 10.16 10.86
C PRO A 92 -48.07 10.79 10.37
N SER A 93 -48.10 12.10 10.13
CA SER A 93 -47.00 12.89 9.56
C SER A 93 -45.73 12.89 10.42
N GLU A 94 -45.85 12.69 11.73
CA GLU A 94 -44.73 12.60 12.67
C GLU A 94 -43.82 11.39 12.37
N TYR A 95 -44.41 10.25 11.98
CA TYR A 95 -43.66 9.08 11.56
C TYR A 95 -42.92 9.36 10.26
N VAL A 96 -43.59 9.98 9.28
CA VAL A 96 -42.98 10.38 8.00
C VAL A 96 -41.79 11.31 8.22
N TYR A 97 -41.89 12.27 9.16
CA TYR A 97 -40.80 13.20 9.48
C TYR A 97 -39.63 12.51 10.18
N GLY A 98 -39.89 11.67 11.19
CA GLY A 98 -38.84 10.88 11.86
C GLY A 98 -38.10 9.96 10.89
N PHE A 99 -38.82 9.36 9.95
CA PHE A 99 -38.23 8.53 8.89
C PHE A 99 -37.38 9.35 7.92
N TRP A 100 -37.80 10.55 7.55
CA TRP A 100 -37.00 11.46 6.71
C TRP A 100 -35.66 11.84 7.37
N VAL A 101 -35.69 12.19 8.66
CA VAL A 101 -34.47 12.56 9.41
C VAL A 101 -33.49 11.40 9.48
N PHE A 102 -33.96 10.19 9.83
CA PHE A 102 -33.12 9.00 9.87
C PHE A 102 -32.51 8.67 8.50
N SER A 103 -33.32 8.79 7.45
CA SER A 103 -32.90 8.55 6.07
C SER A 103 -31.76 9.50 5.67
N VAL A 104 -31.91 10.81 5.92
CA VAL A 104 -30.86 11.80 5.62
C VAL A 104 -29.55 11.47 6.37
N LEU A 105 -29.62 11.13 7.65
CA LEU A 105 -28.44 10.76 8.44
C LEU A 105 -27.77 9.48 7.90
N ALA A 106 -28.54 8.46 7.55
CA ALA A 106 -28.03 7.23 6.95
C ALA A 106 -27.34 7.48 5.60
N CYS A 107 -27.90 8.37 4.77
CA CYS A 107 -27.31 8.76 3.48
C CYS A 107 -25.98 9.50 3.66
N ILE A 108 -25.91 10.44 4.62
CA ILE A 108 -24.66 11.13 4.96
C ILE A 108 -23.60 10.12 5.42
N PHE A 109 -23.97 9.20 6.31
CA PHE A 109 -23.06 8.16 6.80
C PHE A 109 -22.54 7.24 5.67
N ALA A 110 -23.44 6.76 4.81
CA ALA A 110 -23.06 5.94 3.65
C ALA A 110 -22.15 6.69 2.67
N THR A 111 -22.40 7.98 2.45
CA THR A 111 -21.56 8.83 1.59
C THR A 111 -20.16 9.01 2.17
N ILE A 112 -20.04 9.23 3.48
CA ILE A 112 -18.74 9.30 4.18
C ILE A 112 -17.98 7.97 4.01
N LEU A 113 -18.66 6.83 4.15
CA LEU A 113 -18.06 5.51 3.94
C LEU A 113 -17.69 5.23 2.47
N LEU A 114 -18.38 5.78 1.48
CA LEU A 114 -17.98 5.63 0.08
C LEU A 114 -16.73 6.45 -0.23
N VAL A 115 -16.73 7.73 0.14
CA VAL A 115 -15.64 8.67 -0.17
C VAL A 115 -14.34 8.25 0.51
N ARG A 116 -14.38 7.90 1.80
CA ARG A 116 -13.16 7.56 2.56
C ARG A 116 -12.48 6.27 2.08
N TYR A 117 -13.22 5.37 1.45
CA TYR A 117 -12.74 4.03 1.15
C TYR A 117 -12.37 3.83 -0.33
N GLN A 118 -12.77 4.74 -1.22
CA GLN A 118 -12.42 4.68 -2.63
C GLN A 118 -10.90 4.88 -2.87
N ASP A 119 -10.28 5.77 -2.10
CA ASP A 119 -8.87 6.16 -2.32
C ASP A 119 -7.87 5.09 -1.86
N ASN A 120 -8.27 4.12 -1.04
CA ASN A 120 -7.36 3.17 -0.38
C ASN A 120 -7.48 1.72 -0.91
N ILE A 121 -8.16 1.52 -2.03
CA ILE A 121 -8.37 0.17 -2.59
C ILE A 121 -7.04 -0.44 -3.05
N ILE A 122 -6.13 0.38 -3.58
CA ILE A 122 -4.83 -0.07 -4.08
C ILE A 122 -3.74 0.44 -3.16
N GLN A 123 -3.05 -0.49 -2.52
CA GLN A 123 -1.89 -0.23 -1.68
C GLN A 123 -0.61 -0.68 -2.38
N HIS A 124 0.51 -0.08 -2.00
CA HIS A 124 1.79 -0.30 -2.66
C HIS A 124 2.85 -0.81 -1.68
N GLY A 125 3.68 -1.73 -2.17
CA GLY A 125 4.93 -2.11 -1.52
C GLY A 125 6.08 -1.34 -2.16
N TRP A 126 6.95 -0.79 -1.33
CA TRP A 126 8.24 -0.23 -1.74
C TRP A 126 9.32 -1.24 -1.37
N ALA A 127 10.15 -1.64 -2.32
CA ALA A 127 11.28 -2.51 -2.03
C ALA A 127 12.60 -1.89 -2.52
N GLU A 128 13.59 -1.88 -1.62
CA GLU A 128 14.98 -1.53 -1.90
C GLU A 128 15.79 -2.83 -2.00
N CYS A 129 16.45 -3.05 -3.13
CA CYS A 129 17.23 -4.25 -3.41
C CYS A 129 18.72 -3.88 -3.42
N LYS A 130 19.54 -4.65 -2.70
CA LYS A 130 20.99 -4.44 -2.64
C LYS A 130 21.72 -5.76 -2.84
N ASN A 131 22.31 -5.89 -4.03
CA ASN A 131 23.15 -7.03 -4.34
C ASN A 131 24.59 -6.76 -3.91
N GLN A 132 24.89 -7.06 -2.65
CA GLN A 132 26.23 -6.93 -2.08
C GLN A 132 26.52 -8.11 -1.13
N GLN A 133 27.77 -8.55 -1.11
CA GLN A 133 28.22 -9.61 -0.19
C GLN A 133 28.40 -9.08 1.23
N GLU A 134 28.77 -7.81 1.36
CA GLU A 134 28.93 -7.14 2.65
C GLU A 134 27.59 -6.98 3.36
N SER A 135 27.65 -7.06 4.69
CA SER A 135 26.48 -6.85 5.53
C SER A 135 25.87 -5.47 5.28
N ILE A 136 24.55 -5.41 5.09
CA ILE A 136 23.81 -4.14 5.01
C ILE A 136 24.05 -3.38 6.30
N SER A 137 24.55 -2.16 6.16
CA SER A 137 24.86 -1.28 7.29
C SER A 137 23.62 -0.54 7.77
N THR A 138 23.67 -0.04 9.00
CA THR A 138 22.58 0.76 9.59
C THR A 138 22.32 2.03 8.79
N GLU A 139 23.36 2.63 8.20
CA GLU A 139 23.27 3.84 7.39
C GLU A 139 22.49 3.61 6.09
N LEU A 140 22.69 2.47 5.42
CA LEU A 140 21.94 2.12 4.22
C LEU A 140 20.45 1.90 4.52
N MET A 141 20.16 1.22 5.64
CA MET A 141 18.79 1.04 6.13
C MET A 141 18.15 2.38 6.45
N GLN A 142 18.86 3.25 7.19
CA GLN A 142 18.39 4.59 7.54
C GLN A 142 18.11 5.43 6.29
N LEU A 143 18.96 5.37 5.27
CA LEU A 143 18.78 6.08 4.02
C LEU A 143 17.48 5.66 3.31
N ALA A 144 17.20 4.36 3.23
CA ALA A 144 15.95 3.85 2.66
C ALA A 144 14.72 4.35 3.44
N ILE A 145 14.78 4.33 4.76
CA ILE A 145 13.70 4.83 5.64
C ILE A 145 13.48 6.33 5.43
N VAL A 146 14.56 7.13 5.35
CA VAL A 146 14.44 8.58 5.10
C VAL A 146 13.80 8.85 3.74
N ARG A 147 14.20 8.11 2.69
CA ARG A 147 13.61 8.22 1.35
C ARG A 147 12.12 7.88 1.33
N PHE A 148 11.77 6.76 1.97
CA PHE A 148 10.39 6.33 2.11
C PHE A 148 9.55 7.37 2.84
N ASN A 149 10.01 7.85 4.00
CA ASN A 149 9.30 8.85 4.78
C ASN A 149 9.22 10.20 4.07
N SER A 150 10.26 10.59 3.33
CA SER A 150 10.22 11.79 2.50
C SER A 150 9.11 11.69 1.45
N TYR A 151 9.00 10.56 0.74
CA TYR A 151 7.90 10.34 -0.18
C TYR A 151 6.54 10.39 0.53
N GLN A 152 6.44 9.80 1.72
CA GLN A 152 5.21 9.82 2.52
C GLN A 152 4.78 11.22 2.97
N ASN A 153 5.69 12.19 3.01
CA ASN A 153 5.36 13.56 3.37
C ASN A 153 4.97 14.44 2.17
N THR A 154 5.18 13.95 0.94
CA THR A 154 4.82 14.69 -0.27
C THR A 154 3.29 14.81 -0.43
N LYS A 155 2.86 15.89 -1.09
CA LYS A 155 1.46 16.06 -1.51
C LYS A 155 1.09 15.18 -2.70
N ASN A 156 2.07 14.74 -3.50
CA ASN A 156 1.85 13.91 -4.67
C ASN A 156 1.83 12.42 -4.29
N LYS A 157 0.63 11.88 -4.07
CA LYS A 157 0.38 10.49 -3.69
C LYS A 157 0.04 9.60 -4.89
N GLU A 158 0.88 9.61 -5.92
CA GLU A 158 0.75 8.65 -7.04
C GLU A 158 0.68 7.20 -6.54
N TYR A 159 1.44 6.89 -5.48
CA TYR A 159 1.47 5.60 -4.81
C TYR A 159 1.12 5.75 -3.33
N ILE A 160 0.28 4.84 -2.84
CA ILE A 160 -0.01 4.69 -1.41
C ILE A 160 0.85 3.57 -0.86
N PHE A 161 2.10 3.85 -0.51
CA PHE A 161 2.96 2.81 0.06
C PHE A 161 2.58 2.51 1.52
N THR A 162 2.39 1.23 1.84
CA THR A 162 2.04 0.77 3.19
C THR A 162 3.11 -0.10 3.81
N ASN A 163 3.98 -0.69 2.99
CA ASN A 163 5.06 -1.56 3.42
C ASN A 163 6.37 -1.10 2.78
N LEU A 164 7.43 -1.06 3.57
CA LEU A 164 8.81 -0.93 3.11
C LEU A 164 9.52 -2.27 3.30
N TYR A 165 10.14 -2.73 2.23
CA TYR A 165 10.92 -3.96 2.15
C TYR A 165 12.38 -3.61 1.87
N PHE A 166 13.29 -4.30 2.57
CA PHE A 166 14.72 -4.22 2.30
C PHE A 166 15.23 -5.61 1.96
N VAL A 167 15.84 -5.75 0.78
CA VAL A 167 16.20 -7.04 0.20
C VAL A 167 17.68 -7.07 -0.10
N CYS A 168 18.38 -8.14 0.31
CA CYS A 168 19.80 -8.30 0.00
C CYS A 168 20.19 -9.74 -0.36
N THR A 169 21.36 -9.89 -0.96
CA THR A 169 22.01 -11.19 -1.19
C THR A 169 22.99 -11.55 -0.07
N GLY A 170 23.54 -10.54 0.63
CA GLY A 170 24.46 -10.68 1.75
C GLY A 170 23.74 -10.87 3.09
N SER A 171 24.26 -10.26 4.15
CA SER A 171 23.66 -10.30 5.50
C SER A 171 23.17 -8.90 5.91
N PHE A 172 22.51 -8.80 7.06
CA PHE A 172 22.16 -7.53 7.68
C PHE A 172 22.96 -7.38 8.98
N SER A 173 23.41 -6.16 9.27
CA SER A 173 24.05 -5.90 10.56
C SER A 173 22.99 -5.94 11.66
N GLU A 174 23.42 -6.26 12.87
CA GLU A 174 22.53 -6.26 14.04
C GLU A 174 21.81 -4.91 14.21
N GLY A 175 22.55 -3.81 14.06
CA GLY A 175 21.99 -2.46 14.11
C GLY A 175 20.97 -2.17 13.00
N ALA A 176 21.18 -2.71 11.79
CA ALA A 176 20.24 -2.56 10.68
C ALA A 176 18.95 -3.35 10.94
N LEU A 177 19.03 -4.58 11.44
CA LEU A 177 17.86 -5.40 11.79
C LEU A 177 17.05 -4.78 12.93
N LYS A 178 17.73 -4.27 13.97
CA LYS A 178 17.08 -3.57 15.08
C LYS A 178 16.32 -2.34 14.59
N LEU A 179 16.98 -1.51 13.77
CA LEU A 179 16.35 -0.33 13.17
C LEU A 179 15.16 -0.70 12.27
N ALA A 180 15.29 -1.78 11.49
CA ALA A 180 14.21 -2.27 10.64
C ALA A 180 12.99 -2.69 11.47
N GLN A 181 13.19 -3.43 12.56
CA GLN A 181 12.13 -3.81 13.48
C GLN A 181 11.46 -2.56 14.11
N ASP A 182 12.24 -1.61 14.62
CA ASP A 182 11.73 -0.37 15.23
C ASP A 182 10.91 0.49 14.24
N LYS A 183 11.21 0.39 12.95
CA LYS A 183 10.55 1.16 11.87
C LYS A 183 9.59 0.33 11.03
N ASN A 184 9.29 -0.91 11.44
CA ASN A 184 8.40 -1.84 10.74
C ASN A 184 8.78 -2.05 9.26
N VAL A 185 10.09 -2.18 9.00
CA VAL A 185 10.67 -2.52 7.71
C VAL A 185 10.90 -4.02 7.65
N LYS A 186 10.38 -4.68 6.61
CA LYS A 186 10.56 -6.13 6.43
C LYS A 186 11.85 -6.42 5.69
N CYS A 187 12.73 -7.21 6.29
CA CYS A 187 14.02 -7.55 5.71
C CYS A 187 13.97 -8.95 5.10
N TYR A 188 14.41 -9.09 3.84
CA TYR A 188 14.51 -10.37 3.15
C TYR A 188 15.94 -10.59 2.66
N LYS A 189 16.40 -11.83 2.77
CA LYS A 189 17.68 -12.28 2.23
C LYS A 189 17.45 -13.37 1.19
N LEU A 190 18.17 -13.31 0.07
CA LEU A 190 18.21 -14.40 -0.91
C LEU A 190 19.14 -15.51 -0.43
N GLU A 191 18.57 -16.66 -0.06
CA GLU A 191 19.30 -17.86 0.37
C GLU A 191 18.89 -19.07 -0.47
N CYS A 192 19.87 -19.72 -1.11
CA CYS A 192 19.63 -20.93 -1.92
C CYS A 192 18.50 -20.78 -2.95
N GLY A 193 18.36 -19.59 -3.55
CA GLY A 193 17.34 -19.28 -4.56
C GLY A 193 15.97 -18.88 -4.01
N ASN A 194 15.80 -18.82 -2.68
CA ASN A 194 14.56 -18.41 -2.02
C ASN A 194 14.77 -17.15 -1.18
N PHE A 195 13.73 -16.32 -1.04
CA PHE A 195 13.78 -15.20 -0.12
C PHE A 195 13.32 -15.64 1.28
N VAL A 196 14.16 -15.39 2.27
CA VAL A 196 13.90 -15.69 3.68
C VAL A 196 13.76 -14.38 4.44
N GLU A 197 12.70 -14.24 5.24
CA GLU A 197 12.52 -13.08 6.11
C GLU A 197 13.52 -13.15 7.29
N VAL A 198 14.25 -12.07 7.53
CA VAL A 198 15.26 -11.98 8.59
C VAL A 198 14.79 -10.97 9.62
N THR A 199 14.78 -11.37 10.89
CA THR A 199 14.36 -10.52 12.01
C THR A 199 15.47 -10.39 13.05
N TYR A 200 15.40 -9.35 13.87
CA TYR A 200 16.24 -9.21 15.06
C TYR A 200 15.72 -10.13 16.17
N TRP A 201 16.61 -10.86 16.85
CA TRP A 201 16.32 -11.81 17.93
C TRP A 201 17.08 -11.46 19.20
#